data_AF-A0A5K0YKG7-F1
#
_entry.id   AF-A0A5K0YKG7-F1
#
_cell.length_a   1.000
_cell.length_b   1.000
_cell.length_c   1.000
_cell.angle_alpha   90.00
_cell.angle_beta   90.00
_cell.angle_gamma   90.00
#
_symmetry.space_group_name_H-M   'P 1'
#
loop_
_entity.id
_entity.type
_entity.pdbx_description
1 polymer ?
#
loop_
_entity_poly.entity_id
_entity_poly.type
_entity_poly.pdbx_seq_one_letter_code
_entity_poly.pdbx_strand_id
1 'polypeptide(L)' 'VGLLNVDGYYNSLLSFIDKAVEEGFISPSARHIIVSAPNAKELVRKLEVSSFLTQTPPLLQLNASPFGKENLAKRERDQR' A
#
# COMPACT_ATOMS: atom_id res chain seq x y z
N VAL A 1 -6.65 -1.14 12.88
CA VAL A 1 -6.82 -0.73 14.30
C VAL A 1 -5.88 0.42 14.59
N GLY A 2 -6.31 1.43 15.35
CA GLY A 2 -5.47 2.59 15.71
C GLY A 2 -4.87 2.48 17.11
N LEU A 3 -3.60 2.84 17.25
CA LEU A 3 -2.86 2.84 18.52
C LEU A 3 -2.25 4.22 18.78
N LEU A 4 -2.65 4.85 19.88
CA LEU A 4 -2.07 6.12 20.31
C LEU A 4 -0.78 5.87 21.11
N ASN A 5 0.36 6.20 20.54
CA ASN A 5 1.69 5.98 21.11
C ASN A 5 2.27 7.26 21.71
N VAL A 6 1.72 7.69 22.85
CA VAL A 6 2.22 8.86 23.59
C VAL A 6 3.59 8.53 24.19
N ASP A 7 4.58 9.39 23.95
CA ASP A 7 5.96 9.28 24.47
C ASP A 7 6.63 7.91 24.29
N GLY A 8 6.24 7.18 23.24
CA GLY A 8 6.81 5.88 22.94
C GLY A 8 6.40 4.76 23.90
N TYR A 9 5.32 4.94 24.67
CA TYR A 9 4.80 3.94 25.61
C TYR A 9 4.62 2.54 24.99
N TYR A 10 4.20 2.48 23.72
CA TYR A 10 3.99 1.22 22.99
C TYR A 10 5.16 0.83 22.08
N ASN A 11 6.32 1.50 22.15
CA ASN A 11 7.46 1.16 21.30
C ASN A 11 7.90 -0.29 21.48
N SER A 12 7.96 -0.81 22.71
CA SER A 12 8.34 -2.20 22.96
C SER A 12 7.36 -3.19 22.32
N LEU A 13 6.06 -2.89 22.34
CA LEU A 13 5.04 -3.72 21.67
C LEU A 13 5.19 -3.68 20.15
N LEU A 14 5.39 -2.50 19.58
CA LEU A 14 5.61 -2.33 18.14
C LEU A 14 6.87 -3.08 17.68
N SER A 15 7.97 -2.97 18.43
CA SER A 15 9.20 -3.70 18.16
C SER A 15 9.03 -5.22 18.28
N PHE A 16 8.20 -5.69 19.21
CA PHE A 16 7.86 -7.11 19.32
C PHE A 16 7.11 -7.62 18.09
N ILE A 17 6.13 -6.85 17.60
CA ILE A 17 5.39 -7.19 16.37
C ILE A 17 6.34 -7.21 15.17
N ASP A 18 7.21 -6.21 15.06
CA ASP A 18 8.20 -6.13 13.99
C ASP A 18 9.12 -7.36 13.97
N LYS A 19 9.51 -7.84 15.16
CA LYS A 19 10.30 -9.07 15.30
C LYS A 19 9.52 -10.32 14.87
N ALA A 20 8.25 -10.42 15.27
CA ALA A 20 7.38 -11.53 14.85
C ALA A 20 7.10 -11.53 13.33
N VAL A 21 7.10 -10.37 12.68
CA VAL A 21 7.05 -10.26 11.22
C VAL A 21 8.36 -10.73 10.59
N GLU A 22 9.51 -10.33 11.13
CA GLU A 22 10.84 -10.77 10.64
C GLU A 22 11.02 -12.29 10.76
N GLU A 23 10.58 -12.87 11.87
CA GLU A 23 10.64 -14.32 12.11
C GLU A 23 9.59 -15.11 11.31
N GLY A 24 8.71 -14.43 10.58
CA GLY A 24 7.70 -15.06 9.71
C GLY A 24 6.45 -15.58 10.44
N PHE A 25 6.31 -15.30 11.74
CA PHE A 25 5.08 -15.60 12.50
C PHE A 25 3.90 -14.73 12.06
N ILE A 26 4.18 -13.53 11.57
CA ILE A 26 3.18 -12.57 11.09
C ILE A 26 3.47 -12.23 9.62
N SER A 27 2.46 -12.33 8.76
CA SER A 27 2.58 -11.91 7.36
C SER A 27 2.96 -10.42 7.29
N PRO A 28 3.90 -10.00 6.40
CA PRO A 28 4.26 -8.58 6.24
C PRO A 28 3.05 -7.67 5.97
N SER A 29 2.04 -8.18 5.27
CA SER A 29 0.79 -7.47 5.00
C SER A 29 -0.03 -7.19 6.28
N ALA A 30 0.12 -8.02 7.31
CA ALA A 30 -0.53 -7.86 8.60
C ALA A 30 0.14 -6.78 9.49
N ARG A 31 1.33 -6.28 9.14
CA ARG A 31 1.96 -5.15 9.85
C ARG A 31 1.11 -3.87 9.79
N HIS A 32 0.31 -3.70 8.75
CA HIS A 32 -0.61 -2.58 8.59
C HIS A 32 -1.88 -2.68 9.47
N ILE A 33 -2.05 -3.78 10.24
CA ILE A 33 -3.18 -3.95 11.15
C ILE A 33 -3.15 -2.89 12.26
N ILE A 34 -1.97 -2.44 12.68
CA ILE A 34 -1.79 -1.45 13.74
C ILE A 34 -1.23 -0.15 13.15
N VAL A 35 -2.05 0.88 13.12
CA VAL A 35 -1.64 2.24 12.77
C VAL A 35 -1.28 2.97 14.05
N SER A 36 -0.01 3.35 14.22
CA SER A 36 0.45 4.12 15.39
C SER A 36 0.67 5.60 15.08
N ALA A 37 0.38 6.45 16.07
CA ALA A 37 0.68 7.88 16.02
C ALA A 37 0.90 8.45 17.43
N PRO A 38 1.75 9.48 17.59
CA PRO A 38 2.02 10.09 18.89
C PRO A 38 0.89 11.00 19.39
N ASN A 39 0.01 11.43 18.50
CA ASN A 39 -1.11 12.30 18.83
C ASN A 39 -2.42 11.83 18.17
N ALA A 40 -3.55 12.12 18.83
CA ALA A 40 -4.86 11.65 18.40
C ALA A 40 -5.26 12.22 17.02
N LYS A 41 -4.89 13.47 16.74
CA LYS A 41 -5.20 14.14 15.47
C LYS A 41 -4.53 13.44 14.27
N GLU A 42 -3.27 13.06 14.41
CA GLU A 42 -2.56 12.26 13.40
C GLU A 42 -3.11 10.86 13.31
N LEU A 43 -3.46 10.23 14.43
CA LEU A 43 -4.03 8.89 14.41
C LEU A 43 -5.31 8.85 13.58
N VAL A 44 -6.22 9.80 13.80
CA VAL A 44 -7.48 9.92 13.05
C VAL A 44 -7.22 10.16 11.57
N ARG A 45 -6.31 11.08 11.21
CA ARG A 45 -5.93 11.32 9.81
C ARG A 45 -5.37 10.06 9.13
N LYS A 46 -4.50 9.32 9.81
CA LYS A 46 -3.93 8.08 9.26
C LYS A 46 -5.00 7.01 9.07
N LEU A 47 -5.97 6.91 9.98
CA LEU A 47 -7.08 5.97 9.87
C LEU A 47 -8.03 6.33 8.72
N GLU A 48 -8.34 7.62 8.55
CA GLU A 48 -9.12 8.13 7.41
C GLU A 48 -8.44 7.73 6.09
N VAL A 49 -7.17 8.11 5.90
CA VAL A 49 -6.41 7.83 4.66
C VAL A 49 -6.28 6.33 4.39
N SER A 50 -6.13 5.51 5.43
CA SER A 50 -6.04 4.06 5.26
C SER A 50 -7.34 3.44 4.73
N SER A 51 -8.49 4.08 4.93
CA SER A 51 -9.77 3.69 4.31
C SER A 51 -10.00 4.29 2.92
N PHE A 52 -9.38 5.44 2.62
CA PHE A 52 -9.56 6.13 1.33
C PHE A 52 -8.62 5.63 0.22
N LEU A 53 -7.40 5.17 0.53
CA LEU A 53 -6.45 4.66 -0.48
C LEU A 53 -6.79 3.26 -1.02
N THR A 54 -7.80 2.59 -0.47
CA THR A 54 -8.34 1.34 -1.05
C THR A 54 -9.40 1.58 -2.12
N GLN A 55 -9.82 2.84 -2.34
CA GLN A 55 -10.65 3.20 -3.49
C GLN A 55 -9.78 3.85 -4.56
N THR A 56 -8.97 3.04 -5.26
CA THR A 56 -8.68 3.36 -6.66
C THR A 56 -9.94 2.98 -7.43
N PRO A 57 -10.69 3.92 -8.03
CA PRO A 57 -11.73 3.56 -8.98
C PRO A 57 -11.05 2.76 -10.10
N PRO A 58 -11.53 1.57 -10.48
CA PRO A 58 -10.94 0.74 -11.53
C PRO A 58 -10.77 1.45 -12.88
N LEU A 59 -11.39 2.63 -13.06
CA LEU A 59 -11.42 3.36 -14.32
C LEU A 59 -10.16 4.15 -14.65
N LEU A 60 -9.20 4.26 -13.72
CA LEU A 60 -7.92 4.94 -14.00
C LEU A 60 -6.78 3.96 -14.34
N GLN A 61 -7.05 2.65 -14.41
CA GLN A 61 -6.07 1.62 -14.76
C GLN A 61 -6.03 1.27 -16.27
N LEU A 62 -6.72 2.01 -17.15
CA LEU A 62 -6.91 1.59 -18.55
C LEU A 62 -5.84 2.07 -19.54
N ASN A 63 -4.79 2.79 -19.14
CA ASN A 63 -3.85 3.38 -20.11
C ASN A 63 -2.35 3.08 -19.91
N ALA A 64 -1.95 2.19 -19.00
CA ALA A 64 -0.54 1.83 -18.84
C ALA A 64 -0.30 0.33 -19.00
N SER A 65 -0.58 -0.22 -20.20
CA SER A 65 0.04 -1.46 -20.66
C SER A 65 1.33 -1.13 -21.43
N PRO A 66 2.52 -1.62 -21.04
CA PRO A 66 3.77 -1.37 -21.78
C PRO A 66 3.96 -2.25 -23.03
N PHE A 67 3.01 -3.12 -23.36
CA PHE A 67 3.23 -4.18 -24.34
C PHE A 67 2.20 -4.11 -25.47
N GLY A 68 2.66 -3.86 -26.71
CA GLY A 68 1.82 -4.03 -27.91
C GLY A 68 1.85 -2.91 -28.96
N LYS A 69 2.93 -2.14 -29.10
CA LYS A 69 3.12 -1.22 -30.25
C LYS A 69 4.11 -1.74 -31.31
N GLU A 70 4.41 -3.04 -31.36
CA GLU A 70 5.46 -3.53 -32.29
C GLU A 70 4.97 -4.26 -33.55
N ASN A 71 3.69 -4.62 -33.71
CA ASN A 71 3.30 -5.44 -34.87
C ASN A 71 2.04 -4.96 -35.61
N LEU A 72 2.08 -3.74 -36.17
CA LEU A 72 1.14 -3.40 -37.25
C LEU A 72 1.67 -2.46 -38.36
N ALA A 73 2.88 -1.90 -38.25
CA ALA A 73 3.41 -1.00 -39.29
C ALA A 73 4.21 -1.70 -40.41
N LYS A 74 4.12 -3.03 -40.56
CA LYS A 74 4.88 -3.80 -41.58
C LYS A 74 4.06 -4.55 -42.62
N ARG A 75 2.75 -4.32 -42.74
CA ARG A 75 1.90 -5.04 -43.71
C ARG A 75 1.17 -4.20 -44.76
N GLU A 76 1.65 -2.98 -45.04
CA GLU A 76 1.08 -2.13 -46.11
C GLU A 76 2.14 -1.53 -47.06
N ARG A 77 3.32 -2.14 -47.19
CA ARG A 77 4.32 -1.78 -48.22
C ARG A 77 4.75 -2.95 -49.12
N ASP A 78 3.84 -3.92 -49.30
CA ASP A 78 4.01 -5.03 -50.25
C ASP A 78 2.77 -5.20 -51.18
N GLN A 79 1.94 -4.16 -51.31
CA GLN A 79 0.77 -4.17 -52.20
C GLN A 79 0.64 -2.94 -53.11
N ARG A 80 1.74 -2.23 -53.38
CA ARG A 80 1.85 -1.30 -54.51
C ARG A 80 3.24 -1.34 -55.12
#